data_AF-A0A6A5H3J5-F1
#
_entry.id   AF-A0A6A5H3J5-F1
#
_cell.length_a   1.000
_cell.length_b   1.000
_cell.length_c   1.000
_cell.angle_alpha   90.00
_cell.angle_beta   90.00
_cell.angle_gamma   90.00
#
_symmetry.space_group_name_H-M   'P 1'
#
loop_
_entity.id
_entity.type
_entity.pdbx_description
1 polymer ?
#
loop_
_entity_poly.entity_id
_entity_poly.type
_entity_poly.pdbx_seq_one_letter_code
_entity_poly.pdbx_strand_id
1 'polypeptide(L)'
;MISGSSKILLYRLWIQSRAVYAKTIVPSRKIAIALGIGAVSISRLRTVRCDADHQDPWLLVPQKKVITEKSTAIGIISLPITLIAITYTTIRKLLRCIGLFLRFSPLLITYPLTKIEAFENVWWRILLWSVQNSGPTFIKLGQWASTRRDIFSKKFCDRLSVLHIQTKRKRYFRDKKKIIDEVFGKGFMKHHGDRVFLEIEPYSIGSGCIAQVYRGVVDVAELEKATGRHIPELDGRSTQKIAIKVAEKDVDKQIELDLSILRSGAWIMQQIVPSLWYLDPTGALEQFEMVLRRQVDLSNEAKALQKFSNNFQPKETGIRFPIVLGYTKKAIVETYEEGIYINKLVAEEGQPELTAKQSQAVRRRIALLGARALLKMIFVDNFVHGDLHPGNILIRFNDSENNLRGVHKAPKAESIVKRGFDWFRSLVNWRSTPRIRFTDSPDLEDEPTLVLLDTGIAISETPKNLHNLKSLFRSVVEKRGYDVGKLLLTQSPFQQCKDPERFCRQVEKLVLKARSEKSLRTLNISALLSEMFTIVAEHKVELDSAFTTVILSVMVLEGFGRSLDPDLDLFQCARPYLLNVFV
;
A
#
# COMPACT_ATOMS: atom_id res chain seq x y z
N MET A 1 35.10 -29.13 20.09
CA MET A 1 33.76 -29.52 20.58
C MET A 1 33.27 -28.44 21.53
N ILE A 2 32.34 -27.59 21.08
CA ILE A 2 31.66 -26.60 21.94
C ILE A 2 30.21 -27.07 22.00
N SER A 3 29.73 -27.38 23.21
CA SER A 3 28.46 -28.07 23.42
C SER A 3 27.25 -27.25 22.94
N GLY A 4 26.21 -27.96 22.48
CA GLY A 4 25.00 -27.38 21.89
C GLY A 4 24.22 -26.43 22.81
N SER A 5 24.50 -26.45 24.11
CA SER A 5 23.80 -25.64 25.12
C SER A 5 24.20 -24.15 25.09
N SER A 6 25.44 -23.82 24.71
CA SER A 6 25.94 -22.44 24.70
C SER A 6 25.40 -21.61 23.53
N LYS A 7 25.06 -22.25 22.40
CA LYS A 7 24.42 -21.60 21.24
C LYS A 7 22.94 -21.28 21.49
N ILE A 8 22.25 -22.13 22.26
CA ILE A 8 20.83 -21.93 22.63
C ILE A 8 20.71 -20.80 23.66
N LEU A 9 21.66 -20.68 24.59
CA LEU A 9 21.68 -19.60 25.58
C LEU A 9 21.94 -18.23 24.95
N LEU A 10 22.88 -18.13 23.99
CA LEU A 10 23.13 -16.90 23.23
C LEU A 10 21.95 -16.51 22.33
N TYR A 11 21.23 -17.49 21.77
CA TYR A 11 20.03 -17.24 20.97
C TYR A 11 18.84 -16.78 21.83
N ARG A 12 18.68 -17.35 23.04
CA ARG A 12 17.63 -16.93 24.00
C ARG A 12 17.92 -15.56 24.62
N LEU A 13 19.18 -15.24 24.91
CA LEU A 13 19.60 -13.91 25.38
C LEU A 13 19.46 -12.82 24.30
N TRP A 14 19.61 -13.20 23.02
CA TRP A 14 19.41 -12.28 21.88
C TRP A 14 17.93 -11.94 21.64
N ILE A 15 17.00 -12.86 21.92
CA ILE A 15 15.55 -12.62 21.80
C ILE A 15 15.03 -11.73 22.95
N GLN A 16 15.59 -11.82 24.15
CA GLN A 16 15.11 -11.09 25.34
C GLN A 16 15.60 -9.63 25.45
N SER A 17 16.72 -9.25 24.81
CA SER A 17 17.22 -7.86 24.85
C SER A 17 16.40 -6.87 24.01
N ARG A 18 15.39 -7.34 23.29
CA ARG A 18 14.53 -6.49 22.46
C ARG A 18 13.65 -5.54 23.26
N ALA A 19 13.40 -5.72 24.56
CA ALA A 19 12.30 -5.06 25.28
C ALA A 19 12.71 -4.05 26.36
N VAL A 20 13.38 -2.94 26.03
CA VAL A 20 13.52 -1.78 26.95
C VAL A 20 13.74 -0.53 26.10
N TYR A 21 12.96 0.55 26.30
CA TYR A 21 13.17 2.00 25.98
C TYR A 21 11.80 2.68 25.67
N ALA A 22 11.38 3.88 26.14
CA ALA A 22 11.93 4.93 26.99
C ALA A 22 10.83 5.95 27.46
N LYS A 23 11.12 6.62 28.59
CA LYS A 23 10.75 7.94 29.22
C LYS A 23 9.53 8.83 28.85
N THR A 24 8.75 9.12 29.91
CA THR A 24 8.20 10.37 30.53
C THR A 24 8.23 11.77 29.88
N ILE A 25 7.08 12.48 29.94
CA ILE A 25 6.91 13.91 30.35
C ILE A 25 5.53 14.09 31.05
N VAL A 26 5.49 14.66 32.27
CA VAL A 26 4.30 15.31 32.91
C VAL A 26 4.81 16.56 33.66
N PRO A 27 4.09 17.70 33.70
CA PRO A 27 4.57 18.94 34.28
C PRO A 27 4.20 19.14 35.76
N SER A 28 5.19 19.60 36.52
CA SER A 28 5.11 20.55 37.66
C SER A 28 4.66 20.12 39.08
N ARG A 29 5.43 20.66 40.04
CA ARG A 29 5.22 20.95 41.47
C ARG A 29 5.20 19.79 42.48
N LYS A 30 6.34 19.61 43.19
CA LYS A 30 6.50 19.91 44.63
C LYS A 30 7.97 19.74 45.06
N ILE A 31 8.44 20.70 45.86
CA ILE A 31 9.74 20.71 46.54
C ILE A 31 9.65 19.75 47.73
N ALA A 32 10.64 18.85 47.89
CA ALA A 32 10.98 18.24 49.16
C ALA A 32 12.47 17.88 49.16
N ILE A 33 13.23 18.49 50.07
CA ILE A 33 14.61 18.17 50.39
C ILE A 33 14.57 16.98 51.36
N ALA A 34 15.19 15.85 51.02
CA ALA A 34 15.49 14.77 51.97
C ALA A 34 16.77 14.03 51.55
N LEU A 35 17.76 14.10 52.42
CA LEU A 35 19.07 13.44 52.35
C LEU A 35 18.95 11.94 52.63
N GLY A 36 19.73 11.12 51.91
CA GLY A 36 20.23 9.84 52.41
C GLY A 36 19.45 8.56 52.03
N ILE A 37 20.13 7.68 51.29
CA ILE A 37 19.84 6.26 51.03
C ILE A 37 18.69 6.01 50.04
N GLY A 38 19.09 5.69 48.81
CA GLY A 38 18.25 5.63 47.61
C GLY A 38 17.14 4.57 47.64
N ALA A 39 15.91 5.02 47.89
CA ALA A 39 14.70 4.34 47.47
C ALA A 39 14.40 4.72 46.01
N VAL A 40 14.72 3.84 45.06
CA VAL A 40 14.26 3.98 43.67
C VAL A 40 12.77 3.66 43.66
N SER A 41 11.93 4.70 43.65
CA SER A 41 10.49 4.58 43.46
C SER A 41 10.23 4.11 42.02
N ILE A 42 10.00 2.81 41.83
CA ILE A 42 9.65 2.22 40.53
C ILE A 42 8.19 2.57 40.25
N SER A 43 7.99 3.68 39.55
CA SER A 43 6.70 4.06 38.97
C SER A 43 6.26 2.97 37.98
N ARG A 44 5.01 2.50 38.12
CA ARG A 44 4.39 1.55 37.19
C ARG A 44 4.38 2.16 35.78
N LEU A 45 5.22 1.63 34.90
CA LEU A 45 5.30 2.00 33.50
C LEU A 45 4.23 1.23 32.71
N ARG A 46 3.36 1.95 31.99
CA ARG A 46 2.56 1.38 30.89
C ARG A 46 3.40 1.47 29.62
N THR A 47 3.80 0.34 29.06
CA THR A 47 4.44 0.28 27.75
C THR A 47 3.36 0.17 26.67
N VAL A 48 3.45 1.00 25.63
CA VAL A 48 2.66 0.86 24.40
C VAL A 48 3.60 0.25 23.38
N ARG A 49 3.37 -1.01 23.05
CA ARG A 49 4.09 -1.74 22.01
C ARG A 49 3.07 -2.29 21.04
N CYS A 50 3.22 -1.98 19.76
CA CYS A 50 2.40 -2.55 18.70
C CYS A 50 2.99 -3.90 18.29
N ASP A 51 2.67 -4.95 19.04
CA ASP A 51 2.79 -6.32 18.54
C ASP A 51 1.37 -6.86 18.33
N ALA A 52 1.09 -7.22 17.08
CA ALA A 52 -0.18 -7.76 16.62
C ALA A 52 -0.29 -9.23 17.05
N ASP A 53 -1.12 -9.49 18.07
CA ASP A 53 -1.67 -10.82 18.29
C ASP A 53 -3.20 -10.70 18.40
N HIS A 54 -3.88 -11.31 17.42
CA HIS A 54 -5.32 -11.57 17.31
C HIS A 54 -6.29 -10.47 16.86
N GLN A 55 -5.86 -9.45 16.11
CA GLN A 55 -6.78 -8.61 15.32
C GLN A 55 -6.41 -8.70 13.84
N ASP A 56 -7.43 -8.67 12.97
CA ASP A 56 -7.29 -8.66 11.50
C ASP A 56 -6.12 -7.72 11.10
N PRO A 57 -5.03 -8.24 10.52
CA PRO A 57 -3.81 -7.46 10.25
C PRO A 57 -4.01 -6.35 9.21
N TRP A 58 -5.14 -6.36 8.52
CA TRP A 58 -5.53 -5.42 7.48
C TRP A 58 -6.44 -4.30 8.01
N LEU A 59 -7.01 -4.43 9.22
CA LEU A 59 -7.73 -3.35 9.88
C LEU A 59 -6.77 -2.21 10.27
N LEU A 60 -7.01 -1.02 9.73
CA LEU A 60 -6.28 0.21 10.06
C LEU A 60 -6.87 0.91 11.29
N VAL A 61 -6.99 0.20 12.40
CA VAL A 61 -7.36 0.85 13.67
C VAL A 61 -6.07 1.33 14.34
N PRO A 62 -6.01 2.58 14.85
CA PRO A 62 -4.95 2.99 15.77
C PRO A 62 -4.97 2.09 17.00
N GLN A 63 -4.17 1.03 17.00
CA GLN A 63 -4.16 0.07 18.10
C GLN A 63 -3.35 0.62 19.27
N LYS A 64 -4.01 1.36 20.15
CA LYS A 64 -3.46 1.68 21.48
C LYS A 64 -3.71 0.50 22.43
N LYS A 65 -2.81 -0.48 22.46
CA LYS A 65 -2.82 -1.51 23.51
C LYS A 65 -1.87 -1.11 24.65
N VAL A 66 -2.40 -1.06 25.86
CA VAL A 66 -1.65 -0.90 27.10
C VAL A 66 -1.11 -2.27 27.49
N ILE A 67 0.20 -2.49 27.39
CA ILE A 67 0.83 -3.70 27.90
C ILE A 67 1.16 -3.48 29.38
N THR A 68 0.73 -4.43 30.21
CA THR A 68 1.14 -4.53 31.62
C THR A 68 2.27 -5.55 31.68
N GLU A 69 3.51 -5.11 31.76
CA GLU A 69 4.64 -6.02 31.96
C GLU A 69 4.62 -6.58 33.39
N LYS A 70 4.56 -7.91 33.52
CA LYS A 70 4.91 -8.61 34.77
C LYS A 70 6.44 -8.72 34.83
N SER A 71 7.05 -7.98 35.74
CA SER A 71 8.49 -8.08 36.03
C SER A 71 8.80 -9.42 36.70
N THR A 72 9.57 -10.28 36.04
CA THR A 72 10.27 -11.40 36.69
C THR A 72 11.73 -11.01 36.91
N ALA A 73 12.14 -11.05 38.17
CA ALA A 73 13.49 -10.72 38.65
C ALA A 73 14.55 -11.68 38.07
N ILE A 74 15.30 -11.24 37.06
CA ILE A 74 16.55 -11.87 36.62
C ILE A 74 17.54 -10.73 36.28
N GLY A 75 18.14 -10.12 37.31
CA GLY A 75 18.67 -8.74 37.23
C GLY A 75 20.17 -8.50 37.41
N ILE A 76 21.06 -9.50 37.39
CA ILE A 76 22.49 -9.24 37.69
C ILE A 76 23.46 -9.62 36.56
N ILE A 77 23.16 -10.62 35.72
CA ILE A 77 24.09 -11.07 34.65
C ILE A 77 23.84 -10.33 33.30
N SER A 78 22.70 -9.67 33.13
CA SER A 78 22.32 -9.00 31.87
C SER A 78 22.78 -7.54 31.75
N LEU A 79 23.21 -6.90 32.84
CA LEU A 79 23.52 -5.45 32.91
C LEU A 79 24.68 -4.98 32.00
N PRO A 80 25.84 -5.67 31.92
CA PRO A 80 26.93 -5.21 31.04
C PRO A 80 26.60 -5.44 29.56
N ILE A 81 25.91 -6.54 29.25
CA ILE A 81 25.48 -6.87 27.87
C ILE A 81 24.44 -5.86 27.39
N THR A 82 23.49 -5.47 28.24
CA THR A 82 22.54 -4.39 27.92
C THR A 82 23.28 -3.07 27.74
N LEU A 83 24.18 -2.67 28.64
CA LEU A 83 24.91 -1.40 28.51
C LEU A 83 25.73 -1.31 27.20
N ILE A 84 26.37 -2.40 26.78
CA ILE A 84 27.10 -2.48 25.51
C ILE A 84 26.13 -2.32 24.33
N ALA A 85 25.01 -3.04 24.32
CA ALA A 85 24.00 -2.95 23.26
C ALA A 85 23.42 -1.53 23.15
N ILE A 86 23.19 -0.89 24.29
CA ILE A 86 22.70 0.49 24.40
C ILE A 86 23.68 1.47 23.78
N THR A 87 24.95 1.39 24.19
CA THR A 87 26.01 2.26 23.66
C THR A 87 26.16 2.07 22.15
N TYR A 88 26.17 0.83 21.67
CA TYR A 88 26.24 0.51 20.24
C TYR A 88 25.07 1.12 19.44
N THR A 89 23.83 0.95 19.91
CA THR A 89 22.65 1.51 19.23
C THR A 89 22.66 3.04 19.23
N THR A 90 23.15 3.66 20.29
CA THR A 90 23.24 5.12 20.44
C THR A 90 24.27 5.71 19.47
N ILE A 91 25.45 5.10 19.40
CA ILE A 91 26.49 5.48 18.41
C ILE A 91 25.95 5.32 16.99
N ARG A 92 25.28 4.20 16.69
CA ARG A 92 24.68 3.97 15.36
C ARG A 92 23.63 5.02 15.01
N LYS A 93 22.76 5.41 15.96
CA LYS A 93 21.80 6.51 15.80
C LYS A 93 22.51 7.84 15.51
N LEU A 94 23.53 8.18 16.31
CA LEU A 94 24.28 9.41 16.14
C LEU A 94 24.96 9.49 14.76
N LEU A 95 25.68 8.43 14.36
CA LEU A 95 26.31 8.34 13.04
C LEU A 95 25.28 8.45 11.92
N ARG A 96 24.10 7.83 12.08
CA ARG A 96 23.01 7.93 11.12
C ARG A 96 22.47 9.36 11.04
N CYS A 97 22.25 10.03 12.18
CA CYS A 97 21.84 11.44 12.23
C CYS A 97 22.85 12.36 11.55
N ILE A 98 24.14 12.20 11.82
CA ILE A 98 25.21 12.97 11.16
C ILE A 98 25.17 12.75 9.65
N GLY A 99 25.07 11.49 9.22
CA GLY A 99 24.99 11.16 7.79
C GLY A 99 23.75 11.75 7.10
N LEU A 100 22.60 11.78 7.77
CA LEU A 100 21.39 12.42 7.25
C LEU A 100 21.55 13.95 7.24
N PHE A 101 22.06 14.54 8.32
CA PHE A 101 22.32 15.98 8.41
C PHE A 101 23.22 16.46 7.28
N LEU A 102 24.32 15.77 6.99
CA LEU A 102 25.23 16.12 5.89
C LEU A 102 24.55 16.04 4.50
N ARG A 103 23.58 15.13 4.31
CA ARG A 103 22.84 14.99 3.04
C ARG A 103 21.75 16.05 2.88
N PHE A 104 21.12 16.48 3.97
CA PHE A 104 20.01 17.43 3.95
C PHE A 104 20.44 18.88 4.25
N SER A 105 21.63 19.11 4.79
CA SER A 105 22.13 20.47 5.06
C SER A 105 22.22 21.36 3.82
N PRO A 106 22.56 20.88 2.60
CA PRO A 106 22.54 21.73 1.42
C PRO A 106 21.16 22.31 1.12
N LEU A 107 20.07 21.62 1.49
CA LEU A 107 18.70 22.11 1.26
C LEU A 107 18.36 23.31 2.12
N LEU A 108 18.82 23.33 3.37
CA LEU A 108 18.63 24.46 4.27
C LEU A 108 19.40 25.69 3.78
N ILE A 109 20.63 25.48 3.31
CA ILE A 109 21.49 26.56 2.80
C ILE A 109 20.94 27.13 1.48
N THR A 110 20.42 26.28 0.60
CA THR A 110 19.94 26.68 -0.72
C THR A 110 18.47 27.12 -0.74
N TYR A 111 17.70 26.92 0.34
CA TYR A 111 16.28 27.31 0.40
C TYR A 111 16.02 28.81 0.14
N PRO A 112 16.79 29.77 0.69
CA PRO A 112 16.56 31.18 0.38
C PRO A 112 16.71 31.53 -1.11
N LEU A 113 17.51 30.76 -1.85
CA LEU A 113 17.75 30.95 -3.28
C LEU A 113 16.57 30.51 -4.14
N THR A 114 15.61 29.73 -3.61
CA THR A 114 14.44 29.28 -4.39
C THR A 114 13.48 30.40 -4.75
N LYS A 115 13.66 31.61 -4.19
CA LYS A 115 12.95 32.81 -4.64
C LYS A 115 13.31 33.20 -6.07
N ILE A 116 14.45 32.73 -6.57
CA ILE A 116 14.88 32.90 -7.96
C ILE A 116 14.50 31.63 -8.73
N GLU A 117 13.68 31.77 -9.77
CA GLU A 117 13.11 30.64 -10.53
C GLU A 117 14.17 29.66 -11.05
N ALA A 118 15.32 30.18 -11.51
CA ALA A 118 16.44 29.37 -11.99
C ALA A 118 16.99 28.39 -10.92
N PHE A 119 17.02 28.81 -9.65
CA PHE A 119 17.54 28.00 -8.55
C PHE A 119 16.49 27.09 -7.93
N GLU A 120 15.19 27.34 -8.18
CA GLU A 120 14.11 26.47 -7.70
C GLU A 120 14.26 25.04 -8.23
N ASN A 121 14.53 24.89 -9.53
CA ASN A 121 14.72 23.58 -10.15
C ASN A 121 15.97 22.85 -9.62
N VAL A 122 17.03 23.59 -9.30
CA VAL A 122 18.25 23.03 -8.70
C VAL A 122 17.95 22.51 -7.29
N TRP A 123 17.22 23.28 -6.49
CA TRP A 123 16.80 22.87 -5.15
C TRP A 123 15.98 21.58 -5.18
N TRP A 124 15.02 21.45 -6.10
CA TRP A 124 14.25 20.21 -6.28
C TRP A 124 15.12 19.01 -6.64
N ARG A 125 16.13 19.19 -7.50
CA ARG A 125 17.09 18.12 -7.84
C ARG A 125 17.91 17.70 -6.63
N ILE A 126 18.37 18.65 -5.82
CA ILE A 126 19.09 18.37 -4.57
C ILE A 126 18.17 17.59 -3.62
N LEU A 127 16.90 17.99 -3.47
CA LEU A 127 15.94 17.32 -2.59
C LEU A 127 15.74 15.87 -3.01
N LEU A 128 15.47 15.65 -4.30
CA LEU A 128 15.29 14.30 -4.84
C LEU A 128 16.53 13.44 -4.65
N TRP A 129 17.72 13.99 -4.92
CA TRP A 129 18.98 13.29 -4.70
C TRP A 129 19.18 12.92 -3.22
N SER A 130 18.92 13.86 -2.29
CA SER A 130 19.05 13.62 -0.85
C SER A 130 18.09 12.52 -0.39
N VAL A 131 16.83 12.52 -0.84
CA VAL A 131 15.84 11.49 -0.51
C VAL A 131 16.25 10.13 -1.07
N GLN A 132 16.60 10.05 -2.36
CA GLN A 132 17.01 8.80 -3.03
C GLN A 132 18.24 8.15 -2.40
N ASN A 133 19.18 8.96 -1.88
CA ASN A 133 20.41 8.48 -1.27
C ASN A 133 20.34 8.36 0.27
N SER A 134 19.16 8.56 0.85
CA SER A 134 18.95 8.44 2.31
C SER A 134 18.43 7.08 2.74
N GLY A 135 18.17 6.15 1.81
CA GLY A 135 17.77 4.78 2.11
C GLY A 135 16.26 4.54 2.05
N PRO A 136 15.81 3.30 2.31
CA PRO A 136 14.45 2.83 2.01
C PRO A 136 13.36 3.63 2.73
N THR A 137 13.57 3.95 4.01
CA THR A 137 12.63 4.74 4.81
C THR A 137 12.33 6.09 4.19
N PHE A 138 13.36 6.82 3.74
CA PHE A 138 13.20 8.15 3.17
C PHE A 138 12.60 8.11 1.77
N ILE A 139 12.98 7.12 0.95
CA ILE A 139 12.35 6.89 -0.36
C ILE A 139 10.86 6.61 -0.17
N LYS A 140 10.49 5.70 0.74
CA LYS A 140 9.09 5.38 1.03
C LYS A 140 8.34 6.55 1.66
N LEU A 141 8.99 7.35 2.50
CA LEU A 141 8.40 8.57 3.04
C LEU A 141 8.10 9.58 1.92
N GLY A 142 9.01 9.74 0.96
CA GLY A 142 8.80 10.58 -0.22
C GLY A 142 7.67 10.06 -1.13
N GLN A 143 7.61 8.75 -1.35
CA GLN A 143 6.50 8.10 -2.07
C GLN A 143 5.16 8.34 -1.37
N TRP A 144 5.09 8.11 -0.06
CA TRP A 144 3.90 8.37 0.75
C TRP A 144 3.50 9.85 0.70
N ALA A 145 4.44 10.76 0.92
CA ALA A 145 4.21 12.20 0.89
C ALA A 145 3.76 12.70 -0.50
N SER A 146 4.23 12.07 -1.58
CA SER A 146 3.80 12.41 -2.95
C SER A 146 2.32 12.12 -3.23
N THR A 147 1.69 11.26 -2.42
CA THR A 147 0.28 10.90 -2.56
C THR A 147 -0.64 11.68 -1.61
N ARG A 148 -0.10 12.26 -0.53
CA ARG A 148 -0.86 12.98 0.51
C ARG A 148 -1.13 14.44 0.17
N ARG A 149 -2.01 14.68 -0.81
CA ARG A 149 -2.43 16.03 -1.26
C ARG A 149 -3.23 16.83 -0.22
N ASP A 150 -3.77 16.13 0.78
CA ASP A 150 -4.42 16.71 1.96
C ASP A 150 -3.41 17.36 2.93
N ILE A 151 -2.15 16.89 2.93
CA ILE A 151 -1.05 17.43 3.74
C ILE A 151 -0.15 18.35 2.91
N PHE A 152 0.20 17.93 1.69
CA PHE A 152 1.20 18.57 0.85
C PHE A 152 0.60 19.25 -0.39
N SER A 153 1.24 20.32 -0.85
CA SER A 153 0.80 21.03 -2.05
C SER A 153 0.91 20.17 -3.31
N LYS A 154 0.06 20.42 -4.30
CA LYS A 154 0.09 19.73 -5.60
C LYS A 154 1.48 19.76 -6.24
N LYS A 155 2.15 20.92 -6.25
CA LYS A 155 3.50 21.08 -6.82
C LYS A 155 4.51 20.17 -6.12
N PHE A 156 4.45 20.03 -4.80
CA PHE A 156 5.32 19.13 -4.04
C PHE A 156 5.05 17.67 -4.37
N CYS A 157 3.78 17.26 -4.38
CA CYS A 157 3.36 15.90 -4.69
C CYS A 157 3.82 15.47 -6.10
N ASP A 158 3.60 16.33 -7.09
CA ASP A 158 3.97 16.05 -8.48
C ASP A 158 5.49 15.91 -8.64
N ARG A 159 6.30 16.72 -7.94
CA ARG A 159 7.77 16.64 -7.99
C ARG A 159 8.31 15.37 -7.33
N LEU A 160 7.72 14.91 -6.22
CA LEU A 160 8.14 13.68 -5.55
C LEU A 160 7.61 12.41 -6.21
N SER A 161 6.60 12.50 -7.09
CA SER A 161 6.04 11.34 -7.78
C SER A 161 7.08 10.51 -8.56
N VAL A 162 8.17 11.15 -9.00
CA VAL A 162 9.32 10.50 -9.66
C VAL A 162 9.94 9.39 -8.81
N LEU A 163 9.81 9.46 -7.47
CA LEU A 163 10.31 8.44 -6.55
C LEU A 163 9.60 7.08 -6.67
N HIS A 164 8.43 7.02 -7.31
CA HIS A 164 7.72 5.76 -7.57
C HIS A 164 8.35 4.92 -8.70
N ILE A 165 9.26 5.51 -9.49
CA ILE A 165 9.92 4.79 -10.58
C ILE A 165 10.98 3.84 -10.00
N GLN A 166 10.83 2.53 -10.25
CA GLN A 166 11.76 1.50 -9.80
C GLN A 166 13.18 1.73 -10.34
N THR A 167 14.18 1.52 -9.49
CA THR A 167 15.59 1.69 -9.88
C THR A 167 16.18 0.41 -10.48
N LYS A 168 16.96 0.56 -11.55
CA LYS A 168 17.47 -0.54 -12.39
C LYS A 168 18.71 -1.27 -11.85
N ARG A 169 19.06 -1.13 -10.56
CA ARG A 169 20.28 -1.80 -10.05
C ARG A 169 20.01 -3.29 -9.87
N LYS A 170 20.37 -4.08 -10.90
CA LYS A 170 20.35 -5.54 -10.83
C LYS A 170 21.31 -6.01 -9.74
N ARG A 171 20.84 -6.87 -8.84
CA ARG A 171 21.67 -7.50 -7.80
C ARG A 171 21.76 -9.00 -8.04
N TYR A 172 22.91 -9.58 -7.69
CA TYR A 172 23.14 -11.02 -7.81
C TYR A 172 22.53 -11.77 -6.62
N PHE A 173 21.85 -12.90 -6.87
CA PHE A 173 21.15 -13.68 -5.85
C PHE A 173 22.09 -14.53 -4.98
N ARG A 174 22.89 -13.87 -4.12
CA ARG A 174 23.92 -14.52 -3.28
C ARG A 174 23.37 -15.59 -2.35
N ASP A 175 22.27 -15.28 -1.66
CA ASP A 175 21.74 -16.12 -0.58
C ASP A 175 20.61 -17.07 -1.03
N LYS A 176 20.53 -17.39 -2.33
CA LYS A 176 19.40 -18.16 -2.92
C LYS A 176 19.07 -19.45 -2.15
N LYS A 177 20.08 -20.25 -1.83
CA LYS A 177 19.88 -21.55 -1.15
C LYS A 177 19.25 -21.36 0.23
N LYS A 178 19.75 -20.40 0.99
CA LYS A 178 19.28 -20.10 2.34
C LYS A 178 17.85 -19.58 2.32
N ILE A 179 17.52 -18.67 1.39
CA ILE A 179 16.18 -18.09 1.29
C ILE A 179 15.14 -19.15 0.91
N ILE A 180 15.44 -20.00 -0.07
CA ILE A 180 14.52 -21.08 -0.48
C ILE A 180 14.34 -22.11 0.64
N ASP A 181 15.41 -22.47 1.36
CA ASP A 181 15.30 -23.33 2.55
C ASP A 181 14.50 -22.67 3.69
N GLU A 182 14.57 -21.35 3.85
CA GLU A 182 13.71 -20.63 4.80
C GLU A 182 12.22 -20.71 4.38
N VAL A 183 11.93 -20.68 3.08
CA VAL A 183 10.56 -20.72 2.53
C VAL A 183 9.92 -22.11 2.57
N PHE A 184 10.63 -23.13 2.06
CA PHE A 184 10.06 -24.48 1.89
C PHE A 184 10.52 -25.48 2.95
N GLY A 185 11.49 -25.12 3.80
CA GLY A 185 11.99 -25.96 4.88
C GLY A 185 13.50 -26.22 4.79
N LYS A 186 14.13 -26.45 5.95
CA LYS A 186 15.58 -26.65 6.04
C LYS A 186 16.04 -27.82 5.16
N GLY A 187 17.00 -27.57 4.28
CA GLY A 187 17.56 -28.59 3.39
C GLY A 187 16.77 -28.85 2.12
N PHE A 188 15.68 -28.12 1.87
CA PHE A 188 14.87 -28.26 0.64
C PHE A 188 15.73 -28.17 -0.62
N MET A 189 16.60 -27.17 -0.71
CA MET A 189 17.51 -26.98 -1.85
C MET A 189 18.52 -28.11 -2.01
N LYS A 190 18.89 -28.79 -0.92
CA LYS A 190 19.82 -29.92 -0.98
C LYS A 190 19.15 -31.20 -1.50
N HIS A 191 17.89 -31.43 -1.14
CA HIS A 191 17.20 -32.69 -1.44
C HIS A 191 16.36 -32.63 -2.72
N HIS A 192 15.77 -31.46 -3.00
CA HIS A 192 14.78 -31.27 -4.06
C HIS A 192 15.14 -30.14 -5.04
N GLY A 193 16.11 -29.29 -4.69
CA GLY A 193 16.42 -28.06 -5.44
C GLY A 193 16.63 -28.26 -6.94
N ASP A 194 17.45 -29.24 -7.33
CA ASP A 194 17.81 -29.49 -8.73
C ASP A 194 16.66 -30.07 -9.58
N ARG A 195 15.66 -30.68 -8.93
CA ARG A 195 14.47 -31.23 -9.60
C ARG A 195 13.32 -30.22 -9.66
N VAL A 196 13.17 -29.44 -8.59
CA VAL A 196 12.09 -28.47 -8.46
C VAL A 196 12.39 -27.19 -9.23
N PHE A 197 13.60 -26.63 -9.12
CA PHE A 197 13.96 -25.37 -9.76
C PHE A 197 14.79 -25.63 -11.02
N LEU A 198 14.10 -25.65 -12.16
CA LEU A 198 14.71 -25.82 -13.48
C LEU A 198 15.65 -24.66 -13.82
N GLU A 199 15.24 -23.44 -13.46
CA GLU A 199 16.05 -22.23 -13.65
C GLU A 199 15.76 -21.20 -12.55
N ILE A 200 16.80 -20.51 -12.07
CA ILE A 200 16.66 -19.28 -11.30
C ILE A 200 17.65 -18.27 -11.88
N GLU A 201 17.14 -17.19 -12.44
CA GLU A 201 17.95 -16.12 -13.01
C GLU A 201 18.90 -15.55 -11.94
N PRO A 202 20.20 -15.42 -12.22
CA PRO A 202 21.19 -15.02 -11.22
C PRO A 202 21.05 -13.56 -10.78
N TYR A 203 20.42 -12.72 -11.60
CA TYR A 203 20.25 -11.29 -11.36
C TYR A 203 18.79 -10.91 -11.21
N SER A 204 18.51 -9.95 -10.33
CA SER A 204 17.15 -9.45 -10.12
C SER A 204 16.60 -8.78 -11.38
N ILE A 205 15.33 -9.05 -11.71
CA ILE A 205 14.58 -8.41 -12.80
C ILE A 205 14.06 -7.02 -12.42
N GLY A 206 13.87 -6.78 -11.11
CA GLY A 206 13.42 -5.52 -10.53
C GLY A 206 13.97 -5.32 -9.13
N SER A 207 14.30 -4.09 -8.78
CA SER A 207 14.67 -3.69 -7.42
C SER A 207 13.72 -2.61 -6.93
N GLY A 208 12.86 -2.97 -5.98
CA GLY A 208 12.22 -2.01 -5.10
C GLY A 208 13.21 -1.49 -4.07
N CYS A 209 12.77 -0.59 -3.19
CA CYS A 209 13.62 -0.14 -2.08
C CYS A 209 13.63 -1.11 -0.88
N ILE A 210 12.61 -1.96 -0.72
CA ILE A 210 12.48 -2.92 0.38
C ILE A 210 12.83 -4.35 -0.06
N ALA A 211 12.52 -4.72 -1.30
CA ALA A 211 12.71 -6.07 -1.81
C ALA A 211 13.24 -6.09 -3.26
N GLN A 212 13.90 -7.19 -3.61
CA GLN A 212 14.37 -7.52 -4.94
C GLN A 212 13.54 -8.67 -5.51
N VAL A 213 13.33 -8.67 -6.81
CA VAL A 213 12.56 -9.71 -7.50
C VAL A 213 13.47 -10.48 -8.45
N TYR A 214 13.51 -11.80 -8.30
CA TYR A 214 14.22 -12.73 -9.17
C TYR A 214 13.22 -13.57 -9.95
N ARG A 215 13.55 -13.91 -11.19
CA ARG A 215 12.73 -14.78 -12.02
C ARG A 215 13.29 -16.20 -12.00
N GLY A 216 12.41 -17.18 -12.09
CA GLY A 216 12.79 -18.59 -12.20
C GLY A 216 11.71 -19.43 -12.86
N VAL A 217 11.97 -20.71 -12.99
CA VAL A 217 11.05 -21.72 -13.52
C VAL A 217 11.08 -22.93 -12.59
N VAL A 218 9.90 -23.43 -12.24
CA VAL A 218 9.74 -24.65 -11.44
C VAL A 218 9.04 -25.75 -12.22
N ASP A 219 9.40 -27.00 -11.92
CA ASP A 219 8.60 -28.16 -12.26
C ASP A 219 7.46 -28.29 -11.24
N VAL A 220 6.22 -28.31 -11.73
CA VAL A 220 5.03 -28.27 -10.87
C VAL A 220 4.88 -29.59 -10.10
N ALA A 221 5.02 -30.73 -10.78
CA ALA A 221 4.82 -32.04 -10.16
C ALA A 221 5.88 -32.32 -9.08
N GLU A 222 7.14 -31.99 -9.34
CA GLU A 222 8.21 -32.15 -8.34
C GLU A 222 8.05 -31.15 -7.19
N LEU A 223 7.56 -29.93 -7.42
CA LEU A 223 7.25 -28.97 -6.36
C LEU A 223 6.14 -29.50 -5.44
N GLU A 224 5.03 -29.98 -5.99
CA GLU A 224 3.91 -30.51 -5.21
C GLU A 224 4.32 -31.74 -4.42
N LYS A 225 5.11 -32.63 -5.02
CA LYS A 225 5.68 -33.82 -4.36
C LYS A 225 6.64 -33.45 -3.22
N ALA A 226 7.50 -32.47 -3.44
CA ALA A 226 8.47 -32.03 -2.43
C ALA A 226 7.82 -31.27 -1.26
N THR A 227 6.74 -30.54 -1.52
CA THR A 227 6.03 -29.74 -0.51
C THR A 227 4.85 -30.46 0.13
N GLY A 228 4.35 -31.55 -0.49
CA GLY A 228 3.14 -32.24 -0.08
C GLY A 228 1.86 -31.41 -0.25
N ARG A 229 1.88 -30.39 -1.11
CA ARG A 229 0.75 -29.46 -1.35
C ARG A 229 0.37 -29.48 -2.82
N HIS A 230 -0.90 -29.77 -3.08
CA HIS A 230 -1.52 -29.62 -4.39
C HIS A 230 -1.91 -28.16 -4.64
N ILE A 231 -1.69 -27.66 -5.85
CA ILE A 231 -1.94 -26.27 -6.27
C ILE A 231 -2.91 -26.30 -7.47
N PRO A 232 -4.23 -26.32 -7.22
CA PRO A 232 -5.26 -26.49 -8.25
C PRO A 232 -5.16 -25.51 -9.42
N GLU A 233 -4.67 -24.30 -9.17
CA GLU A 233 -4.53 -23.26 -10.18
C GLU A 233 -3.43 -23.54 -11.21
N LEU A 234 -2.57 -24.53 -10.94
CA LEU A 234 -1.48 -24.98 -11.81
C LEU A 234 -1.77 -26.34 -12.46
N ASP A 235 -2.95 -26.92 -12.25
CA ASP A 235 -3.35 -28.20 -12.82
C ASP A 235 -3.16 -28.20 -14.35
N GLY A 236 -2.59 -29.29 -14.86
CA GLY A 236 -2.30 -29.46 -16.29
C GLY A 236 -1.05 -28.72 -16.80
N ARG A 237 -0.32 -28.00 -15.94
CA ARG A 237 0.98 -27.38 -16.28
C ARG A 237 2.13 -28.28 -15.83
N SER A 238 3.06 -28.56 -16.73
CA SER A 238 4.31 -29.25 -16.37
C SER A 238 5.29 -28.30 -15.67
N THR A 239 5.39 -27.07 -16.16
CA THR A 239 6.31 -26.05 -15.63
C THR A 239 5.59 -24.74 -15.37
N GLN A 240 6.12 -23.96 -14.43
CA GLN A 240 5.58 -22.65 -14.08
C GLN A 240 6.70 -21.64 -13.89
N LYS A 241 6.61 -20.49 -14.56
CA LYS A 241 7.48 -19.34 -14.30
C LYS A 241 7.13 -18.74 -12.93
N ILE A 242 8.13 -18.41 -12.13
CA ILE A 242 7.97 -17.90 -10.77
C ILE A 242 8.72 -16.58 -10.54
N ALA A 243 8.18 -15.76 -9.66
CA ALA A 243 8.82 -14.58 -9.10
C ALA A 243 9.23 -14.89 -7.66
N ILE A 244 10.51 -14.70 -7.35
CA ILE A 244 11.06 -14.85 -6.00
C ILE A 244 11.37 -13.43 -5.50
N LYS A 245 10.48 -12.91 -4.65
CA LYS A 245 10.66 -11.63 -3.97
C LYS A 245 11.47 -11.85 -2.70
N VAL A 246 12.53 -11.09 -2.49
CA VAL A 246 13.43 -11.22 -1.34
C VAL A 246 13.65 -9.85 -0.71
N ALA A 247 13.34 -9.72 0.58
CA ALA A 247 13.59 -8.52 1.35
C ALA A 247 15.09 -8.21 1.43
N GLU A 248 15.42 -6.93 1.35
CA GLU A 248 16.78 -6.43 1.50
C GLU A 248 17.38 -6.80 2.85
N LYS A 249 18.68 -7.12 2.87
CA LYS A 249 19.36 -7.57 4.07
C LYS A 249 19.38 -6.45 5.12
N ASP A 250 18.97 -6.78 6.35
CA ASP A 250 18.92 -5.86 7.50
C ASP A 250 18.04 -4.61 7.28
N VAL A 251 17.12 -4.65 6.30
CA VAL A 251 16.21 -3.55 5.98
C VAL A 251 15.31 -3.18 7.15
N ASP A 252 14.86 -4.18 7.91
CA ASP A 252 14.07 -4.03 9.13
C ASP A 252 14.81 -3.17 10.16
N LYS A 253 16.08 -3.50 10.44
CA LYS A 253 16.91 -2.77 11.40
C LYS A 253 17.20 -1.34 10.95
N GLN A 254 17.40 -1.12 9.65
CA GLN A 254 17.60 0.21 9.10
C GLN A 254 16.32 1.05 9.22
N ILE A 255 15.17 0.48 8.92
CA ILE A 255 13.87 1.14 9.05
C ILE A 255 13.58 1.49 10.50
N GLU A 256 13.80 0.58 11.46
CA GLU A 256 13.63 0.89 12.88
C GLU A 256 14.51 2.05 13.36
N LEU A 257 15.76 2.09 12.88
CA LEU A 257 16.70 3.16 13.21
C LEU A 257 16.20 4.50 12.67
N ASP A 258 15.80 4.53 11.39
CA ASP A 258 15.32 5.75 10.74
C ASP A 258 13.99 6.23 11.35
N LEU A 259 13.04 5.33 11.63
CA LEU A 259 11.79 5.67 12.32
C LEU A 259 12.05 6.22 13.73
N SER A 260 13.02 5.67 14.47
CA SER A 260 13.41 6.24 15.76
C SER A 260 13.91 7.67 15.64
N ILE A 261 14.65 8.01 14.58
CA ILE A 261 15.15 9.37 14.34
C ILE A 261 13.99 10.28 13.93
N LEU A 262 13.12 9.82 13.03
CA LEU A 262 11.95 10.57 12.57
C LEU A 262 10.99 10.88 13.72
N ARG A 263 10.76 9.94 14.66
CA ARG A 263 9.90 10.17 15.83
C ARG A 263 10.46 11.27 16.73
N SER A 264 11.76 11.25 17.00
CA SER A 264 12.42 12.33 17.74
C SER A 264 12.30 13.66 16.98
N GLY A 265 12.49 13.65 15.66
CA GLY A 265 12.35 14.85 14.83
C GLY A 265 10.93 15.42 14.81
N ALA A 266 9.91 14.57 14.66
CA ALA A 266 8.50 14.97 14.67
C ALA A 266 8.10 15.59 16.02
N TRP A 267 8.54 14.98 17.12
CA TRP A 267 8.32 15.53 18.46
C TRP A 267 8.99 16.91 18.64
N ILE A 268 10.26 17.05 18.23
CA ILE A 268 10.97 18.34 18.28
C ILE A 268 10.26 19.39 17.43
N MET A 269 9.85 19.03 16.20
CA MET A 269 9.17 19.95 15.29
C MET A 269 7.87 20.49 15.87
N GLN A 270 7.10 19.64 16.58
CA GLN A 270 5.87 20.03 17.25
C GLN A 270 6.12 21.03 18.40
N GLN A 271 7.28 20.96 19.06
CA GLN A 271 7.66 21.90 20.13
C GLN A 271 8.19 23.23 19.60
N ILE A 272 8.95 23.21 18.49
CA ILE A 272 9.66 24.39 17.97
C ILE A 272 8.79 25.20 17.01
N VAL A 273 7.85 24.57 16.29
CA VAL A 273 7.07 25.23 15.24
C VAL A 273 5.56 25.13 15.54
N PRO A 274 5.02 25.99 16.43
CA PRO A 274 3.59 25.95 16.82
C PRO A 274 2.63 26.10 15.64
N SER A 275 3.06 26.78 14.56
CA SER A 275 2.26 26.97 13.36
C SER A 275 1.96 25.67 12.61
N LEU A 276 2.75 24.60 12.80
CA LEU A 276 2.56 23.29 12.17
C LEU A 276 1.80 22.28 13.04
N TRP A 277 1.32 22.68 14.24
CA TRP A 277 0.63 21.77 15.16
C TRP A 277 -0.61 21.12 14.53
N TYR A 278 -1.30 21.83 13.63
CA TYR A 278 -2.48 21.32 12.95
C TYR A 278 -2.22 20.16 11.97
N LEU A 279 -0.96 19.95 11.56
CA LEU A 279 -0.60 18.85 10.68
C LEU A 279 -0.46 17.51 11.42
N ASP A 280 -0.53 17.53 12.76
CA ASP A 280 -0.18 16.41 13.65
C ASP A 280 1.00 15.58 13.11
N PRO A 281 2.23 16.13 13.09
CA PRO A 281 3.37 15.44 12.50
C PRO A 281 3.66 14.06 13.12
N THR A 282 3.30 13.91 14.39
CA THR A 282 3.36 12.65 15.12
C THR A 282 2.35 11.64 14.56
N GLY A 283 1.08 12.01 14.41
CA GLY A 283 0.07 11.15 13.78
C GLY A 283 0.39 10.83 12.32
N ALA A 284 0.84 11.81 11.54
CA ALA A 284 1.30 11.60 10.16
C ALA A 284 2.45 10.57 10.08
N LEU A 285 3.40 10.65 11.00
CA LEU A 285 4.49 9.69 11.08
C LEU A 285 4.03 8.29 11.52
N GLU A 286 3.09 8.21 12.47
CA GLU A 286 2.49 6.93 12.88
C GLU A 286 1.76 6.24 11.72
N GLN A 287 1.03 7.00 10.91
CA GLN A 287 0.37 6.51 9.71
C GLN A 287 1.37 5.99 8.67
N PHE A 288 2.43 6.76 8.41
CA PHE A 288 3.52 6.35 7.52
C PHE A 288 4.21 5.07 8.03
N GLU A 289 4.54 5.03 9.32
CA GLU A 289 5.18 3.88 9.97
C GLU A 289 4.33 2.62 9.81
N MET A 290 3.03 2.73 10.03
CA MET A 290 2.09 1.63 9.88
C MET A 290 2.11 1.03 8.46
N VAL A 291 2.12 1.88 7.42
CA VAL A 291 2.19 1.43 6.02
C VAL A 291 3.56 0.81 5.72
N LEU A 292 4.64 1.47 6.16
CA LEU A 292 6.01 1.01 5.91
C LEU A 292 6.28 -0.36 6.54
N ARG A 293 5.89 -0.55 7.80
CA ARG A 293 6.09 -1.83 8.51
C ARG A 293 5.38 -3.00 7.83
N ARG A 294 4.20 -2.77 7.25
CA ARG A 294 3.47 -3.82 6.52
C ARG A 294 4.23 -4.26 5.28
N GLN A 295 4.88 -3.34 4.56
CA GLN A 295 5.69 -3.66 3.39
C GLN A 295 7.00 -4.38 3.71
N VAL A 296 7.50 -4.30 4.95
CA VAL A 296 8.74 -4.99 5.37
C VAL A 296 8.51 -6.47 5.62
N ASP A 297 7.36 -6.86 6.17
CA ASP A 297 7.01 -8.26 6.39
C ASP A 297 6.26 -8.80 5.18
N LEU A 298 7.02 -9.47 4.30
CA LEU A 298 6.50 -10.04 3.05
C LEU A 298 5.43 -11.13 3.27
N SER A 299 5.29 -11.66 4.49
CA SER A 299 4.19 -12.59 4.78
C SER A 299 2.82 -11.92 4.74
N ASN A 300 2.75 -10.60 4.95
CA ASN A 300 1.50 -9.86 4.84
C ASN A 300 1.04 -9.75 3.38
N GLU A 301 1.97 -9.48 2.47
CA GLU A 301 1.71 -9.43 1.02
C GLU A 301 1.25 -10.81 0.52
N ALA A 302 1.94 -11.88 0.91
CA ALA A 302 1.56 -13.24 0.53
C ALA A 302 0.13 -13.61 0.98
N LYS A 303 -0.23 -13.28 2.23
CA LYS A 303 -1.60 -13.52 2.74
C LYS A 303 -2.63 -12.63 2.03
N ALA A 304 -2.27 -11.39 1.69
CA ALA A 304 -3.13 -10.49 0.93
C ALA A 304 -3.39 -11.04 -0.48
N LEU A 305 -2.35 -11.49 -1.19
CA LEU A 305 -2.48 -12.16 -2.50
C LEU A 305 -3.44 -13.35 -2.44
N GLN A 306 -3.31 -14.21 -1.44
CA GLN A 306 -4.21 -15.35 -1.26
C GLN A 306 -5.67 -14.91 -1.05
N LYS A 307 -5.90 -13.91 -0.19
CA LYS A 307 -7.26 -13.38 0.04
C LYS A 307 -7.83 -12.73 -1.22
N PHE A 308 -7.03 -11.97 -1.97
CA PHE A 308 -7.44 -11.39 -3.24
C PHE A 308 -7.75 -12.46 -4.29
N SER A 309 -6.91 -13.48 -4.43
CA SER A 309 -7.14 -14.61 -5.35
C SER A 309 -8.47 -15.30 -5.05
N ASN A 310 -8.79 -15.52 -3.77
CA ASN A 310 -10.08 -16.11 -3.36
C ASN A 310 -11.26 -15.20 -3.66
N ASN A 311 -11.10 -13.89 -3.49
CA ASN A 311 -12.15 -12.90 -3.75
C ASN A 311 -12.40 -12.68 -5.25
N PHE A 312 -11.40 -12.95 -6.10
CA PHE A 312 -11.42 -12.68 -7.53
C PHE A 312 -11.15 -13.95 -8.32
N GLN A 313 -12.20 -14.74 -8.57
CA GLN A 313 -12.11 -15.88 -9.46
C GLN A 313 -11.90 -15.39 -10.90
N PRO A 314 -10.80 -15.75 -11.58
CA PRO A 314 -10.49 -15.19 -12.91
C PRO A 314 -11.56 -15.45 -13.96
N LYS A 315 -12.18 -16.64 -13.92
CA LYS A 315 -13.25 -17.03 -14.85
C LYS A 315 -14.51 -16.17 -14.70
N GLU A 316 -14.77 -15.66 -13.51
CA GLU A 316 -15.96 -14.85 -13.22
C GLU A 316 -15.71 -13.36 -13.36
N THR A 317 -14.49 -12.91 -13.04
CA THR A 317 -14.18 -11.48 -12.84
C THR A 317 -13.29 -10.86 -13.93
N GLY A 318 -12.53 -11.67 -14.67
CA GLY A 318 -11.48 -11.18 -15.57
C GLY A 318 -10.31 -10.51 -14.83
N ILE A 319 -10.21 -10.69 -13.50
CA ILE A 319 -9.13 -10.19 -12.65
C ILE A 319 -8.33 -11.37 -12.11
N ARG A 320 -7.02 -11.28 -12.15
CA ARG A 320 -6.09 -12.31 -11.66
C ARG A 320 -5.06 -11.69 -10.72
N PHE A 321 -4.61 -12.49 -9.76
CA PHE A 321 -3.50 -12.18 -8.87
C PHE A 321 -2.45 -13.30 -8.98
N PRO A 322 -1.16 -13.02 -8.72
CA PRO A 322 -0.13 -14.05 -8.58
C PRO A 322 -0.51 -15.11 -7.53
N ILE A 323 -0.27 -16.37 -7.85
CA ILE A 323 -0.51 -17.51 -6.94
C ILE A 323 0.73 -17.70 -6.07
N VAL A 324 0.54 -17.72 -4.75
CA VAL A 324 1.63 -17.88 -3.78
C VAL A 324 1.97 -19.35 -3.61
N LEU A 325 3.23 -19.72 -3.91
CA LEU A 325 3.75 -21.08 -3.77
C LEU A 325 4.41 -21.30 -2.39
N GLY A 326 4.99 -20.25 -1.81
CA GLY A 326 5.59 -20.29 -0.47
C GLY A 326 6.01 -18.91 0.00
N TYR A 327 6.06 -18.67 1.31
CA TYR A 327 6.47 -17.38 1.84
C TYR A 327 7.04 -17.47 3.27
N THR A 328 7.82 -16.45 3.62
CA THR A 328 8.27 -16.12 4.98
C THR A 328 8.16 -14.62 5.19
N LYS A 329 8.61 -14.11 6.34
CA LYS A 329 8.74 -12.67 6.55
C LYS A 329 9.72 -11.97 5.59
N LYS A 330 10.65 -12.73 5.00
CA LYS A 330 11.76 -12.20 4.18
C LYS A 330 11.65 -12.55 2.71
N ALA A 331 10.77 -13.46 2.32
CA ALA A 331 10.66 -13.86 0.93
C ALA A 331 9.26 -14.35 0.57
N ILE A 332 8.89 -14.17 -0.70
CA ILE A 332 7.69 -14.74 -1.32
C ILE A 332 8.13 -15.43 -2.61
N VAL A 333 7.63 -16.63 -2.82
CA VAL A 333 7.69 -17.33 -4.10
C VAL A 333 6.27 -17.40 -4.63
N GLU A 334 6.02 -16.74 -5.76
CA GLU A 334 4.71 -16.62 -6.39
C GLU A 334 4.83 -16.87 -7.90
N THR A 335 3.70 -17.06 -8.60
CA THR A 335 3.72 -17.17 -10.07
C THR A 335 4.21 -15.87 -10.71
N TYR A 336 5.09 -16.00 -11.70
CA TYR A 336 5.48 -14.87 -12.53
C TYR A 336 4.39 -14.61 -13.56
N GLU A 337 3.84 -13.40 -13.54
CA GLU A 337 2.76 -13.01 -14.43
C GLU A 337 3.30 -12.19 -15.61
N GLU A 338 3.09 -12.70 -16.82
CA GLU A 338 3.44 -12.00 -18.07
C GLU A 338 2.27 -11.13 -18.53
N GLY A 339 2.59 -9.94 -19.05
CA GLY A 339 1.61 -9.00 -19.56
C GLY A 339 2.21 -7.64 -19.92
N ILE A 340 1.36 -6.78 -20.46
CA ILE A 340 1.71 -5.40 -20.82
C ILE A 340 1.26 -4.49 -19.68
N TYR A 341 2.17 -3.69 -19.11
CA TYR A 341 1.78 -2.67 -18.13
C TYR A 341 0.76 -1.71 -18.72
N ILE A 342 -0.29 -1.42 -17.96
CA ILE A 342 -1.43 -0.63 -18.42
C ILE A 342 -1.02 0.80 -18.83
N ASN A 343 0.04 1.36 -18.20
CA ASN A 343 0.58 2.67 -18.55
C ASN A 343 1.09 2.77 -20.00
N LYS A 344 1.52 1.66 -20.61
CA LYS A 344 1.95 1.62 -22.02
C LYS A 344 0.79 1.79 -23.00
N LEU A 345 -0.45 1.66 -22.54
CA LEU A 345 -1.62 1.96 -23.39
C LEU A 345 -1.91 3.45 -23.49
N VAL A 346 -1.41 4.24 -22.54
CA VAL A 346 -1.62 5.69 -22.43
C VAL A 346 -0.38 6.45 -22.89
N ALA A 347 0.81 5.89 -22.65
CA ALA A 347 2.08 6.48 -23.04
C ALA A 347 2.47 6.08 -24.47
N GLU A 348 2.64 7.11 -25.30
CA GLU A 348 3.29 7.17 -26.61
C GLU A 348 2.40 7.07 -27.86
N GLU A 349 2.02 8.24 -28.38
CA GLU A 349 1.65 8.52 -29.77
C GLU A 349 2.74 8.15 -30.81
N GLY A 350 3.92 7.68 -30.36
CA GLY A 350 5.10 7.42 -31.18
C GLY A 350 5.41 5.97 -31.55
N GLN A 351 4.66 4.98 -31.05
CA GLN A 351 4.81 3.57 -31.46
C GLN A 351 3.56 3.09 -32.22
N PRO A 352 3.53 3.23 -33.56
CA PRO A 352 2.34 2.95 -34.37
C PRO A 352 1.86 1.49 -34.27
N GLU A 353 2.71 0.53 -33.91
CA GLU A 353 2.34 -0.89 -33.86
C GLU A 353 1.48 -1.30 -32.65
N LEU A 354 1.59 -0.62 -31.50
CA LEU A 354 0.77 -0.87 -30.31
C LEU A 354 -0.54 -0.07 -30.34
N THR A 355 -0.49 1.17 -30.83
CA THR A 355 -1.64 2.07 -30.97
C THR A 355 -2.57 1.64 -32.12
N ALA A 356 -2.05 1.06 -33.20
CA ALA A 356 -2.86 0.54 -34.32
C ALA A 356 -3.51 -0.82 -34.04
N LYS A 357 -3.09 -1.56 -33.00
CA LYS A 357 -3.58 -2.92 -32.71
C LYS A 357 -4.73 -3.00 -31.70
N GLN A 358 -5.10 -1.92 -31.02
CA GLN A 358 -6.12 -1.96 -29.98
C GLN A 358 -7.28 -0.99 -30.27
N SER A 359 -8.46 -1.55 -30.56
CA SER A 359 -9.71 -0.80 -30.73
C SER A 359 -10.04 0.00 -29.46
N GLN A 360 -10.62 1.20 -29.62
CA GLN A 360 -11.16 2.01 -28.52
C GLN A 360 -12.10 1.18 -27.61
N ALA A 361 -12.75 0.15 -28.15
CA ALA A 361 -13.57 -0.79 -27.39
C ALA A 361 -12.78 -1.58 -26.33
N VAL A 362 -11.52 -1.97 -26.63
CA VAL A 362 -10.64 -2.71 -25.71
C VAL A 362 -10.20 -1.80 -24.55
N ARG A 363 -9.80 -0.56 -24.85
CA ARG A 363 -9.43 0.43 -23.83
C ARG A 363 -10.59 0.71 -22.88
N ARG A 364 -11.79 0.88 -23.43
CA ARG A 364 -13.05 1.01 -22.67
C ARG A 364 -13.33 -0.21 -21.80
N ARG A 365 -13.12 -1.42 -22.32
CA ARG A 365 -13.32 -2.65 -21.54
C ARG A 365 -12.36 -2.74 -20.36
N ILE A 366 -11.08 -2.45 -20.59
CA ILE A 366 -10.04 -2.42 -19.55
C ILE A 366 -10.40 -1.40 -18.46
N ALA A 367 -10.80 -0.19 -18.86
CA ALA A 367 -11.22 0.86 -17.93
C ALA A 367 -12.41 0.41 -17.05
N LEU A 368 -13.41 -0.23 -17.66
CA LEU A 368 -14.58 -0.76 -16.96
C LEU A 368 -14.23 -1.91 -16.01
N LEU A 369 -13.35 -2.84 -16.43
CA LEU A 369 -12.88 -3.94 -15.58
C LEU A 369 -12.15 -3.40 -14.34
N GLY A 370 -11.23 -2.45 -14.51
CA GLY A 370 -10.53 -1.80 -13.41
C GLY A 370 -11.49 -1.10 -12.44
N ALA A 371 -12.43 -0.31 -12.96
CA ALA A 371 -13.43 0.38 -12.15
C ALA A 371 -14.31 -0.61 -11.34
N ARG A 372 -14.77 -1.70 -11.98
CA ARG A 372 -15.57 -2.73 -11.30
C ARG A 372 -14.76 -3.46 -10.23
N ALA A 373 -13.49 -3.78 -10.50
CA ALA A 373 -12.61 -4.43 -9.54
C ALA A 373 -12.41 -3.58 -8.28
N LEU A 374 -12.15 -2.28 -8.46
CA LEU A 374 -12.02 -1.33 -7.34
C LEU A 374 -13.30 -1.21 -6.53
N LEU A 375 -14.45 -1.06 -7.18
CA LEU A 375 -15.74 -0.93 -6.49
C LEU A 375 -16.09 -2.19 -5.71
N LYS A 376 -15.79 -3.38 -6.25
CA LYS A 376 -15.94 -4.66 -5.53
C LYS A 376 -15.03 -4.70 -4.30
N MET A 377 -13.76 -4.38 -4.44
CA MET A 377 -12.80 -4.33 -3.33
C MET A 377 -13.30 -3.44 -2.17
N ILE A 378 -13.83 -2.26 -2.51
CA ILE A 378 -14.31 -1.29 -1.51
C ILE A 378 -15.64 -1.73 -0.89
N PHE A 379 -16.67 -1.95 -1.71
CA PHE A 379 -18.05 -2.03 -1.22
C PHE A 379 -18.54 -3.44 -0.92
N VAL A 380 -17.92 -4.45 -1.52
CA VAL A 380 -18.31 -5.86 -1.38
C VAL A 380 -17.35 -6.59 -0.46
N ASP A 381 -16.06 -6.57 -0.79
CA ASP A 381 -15.07 -7.38 -0.07
C ASP A 381 -14.56 -6.70 1.22
N ASN A 382 -14.72 -5.37 1.33
CA ASN A 382 -14.08 -4.54 2.35
C ASN A 382 -12.58 -4.87 2.50
N PHE A 383 -11.92 -5.06 1.35
CA PHE A 383 -10.53 -5.44 1.27
C PHE A 383 -9.94 -4.79 0.03
N VAL A 384 -9.23 -3.68 0.24
CA VAL A 384 -8.81 -2.75 -0.80
C VAL A 384 -7.31 -2.85 -1.03
N HIS A 385 -6.93 -2.90 -2.30
CA HIS A 385 -5.55 -2.74 -2.72
C HIS A 385 -5.13 -1.27 -2.58
N GLY A 386 -4.38 -0.94 -1.53
CA GLY A 386 -4.06 0.44 -1.16
C GLY A 386 -3.03 1.13 -2.06
N ASP A 387 -2.32 0.38 -2.91
CA ASP A 387 -1.32 0.92 -3.86
C ASP A 387 -1.63 0.52 -5.31
N LEU A 388 -2.91 0.61 -5.70
CA LEU A 388 -3.37 0.22 -7.03
C LEU A 388 -3.11 1.33 -8.06
N HIS A 389 -1.86 1.43 -8.52
CA HIS A 389 -1.45 2.37 -9.57
C HIS A 389 -1.11 1.65 -10.89
N PRO A 390 -1.01 2.36 -12.03
CA PRO A 390 -0.75 1.74 -13.34
C PRO A 390 0.53 0.89 -13.46
N GLY A 391 1.48 1.05 -12.55
CA GLY A 391 2.70 0.23 -12.51
C GLY A 391 2.49 -1.14 -11.85
N ASN A 392 1.36 -1.36 -11.19
CA ASN A 392 0.98 -2.61 -10.54
C ASN A 392 -0.15 -3.34 -11.29
N ILE A 393 -0.48 -2.89 -12.51
CA ILE A 393 -1.55 -3.47 -13.33
C ILE A 393 -0.97 -3.91 -14.66
N LEU A 394 -1.02 -5.21 -14.91
CA LEU A 394 -0.72 -5.80 -16.21
C LEU A 394 -2.01 -6.15 -16.94
N ILE A 395 -1.94 -6.13 -18.27
CA ILE A 395 -2.97 -6.64 -19.16
C ILE A 395 -2.43 -7.90 -19.84
N ARG A 396 -3.25 -8.94 -19.84
CA ARG A 396 -3.05 -10.13 -20.67
C ARG A 396 -4.19 -10.22 -21.68
N PHE A 397 -3.82 -10.37 -22.94
CA PHE A 397 -4.74 -10.82 -23.97
C PHE A 397 -4.63 -12.34 -24.03
N ASN A 398 -5.75 -13.02 -24.26
CA ASN A 398 -5.83 -14.47 -24.24
C ASN A 398 -5.21 -15.05 -25.52
N ASP A 399 -3.95 -14.73 -25.80
CA ASP A 399 -3.17 -15.41 -26.82
C ASP A 399 -2.73 -16.73 -26.18
N SER A 400 -3.35 -17.83 -26.59
CA SER A 400 -2.72 -19.15 -26.53
C SER A 400 -1.25 -19.00 -26.92
N GLU A 401 -0.34 -19.49 -26.09
CA GLU A 401 1.11 -19.19 -26.05
C GLU A 401 1.91 -19.34 -27.37
N ASN A 402 1.29 -19.65 -28.51
CA ASN A 402 1.91 -19.64 -29.82
C ASN A 402 0.98 -18.95 -30.85
N ASN A 403 1.47 -17.85 -31.43
CA ASN A 403 0.92 -17.06 -32.56
C ASN A 403 0.10 -15.81 -32.21
N LEU A 404 0.80 -14.67 -32.13
CA LEU A 404 0.26 -13.33 -32.35
C LEU A 404 -0.25 -13.16 -33.80
N ARG A 405 -1.44 -13.67 -34.10
CA ARG A 405 -2.20 -13.35 -35.33
C ARG A 405 -3.71 -13.39 -35.06
N GLY A 406 -4.34 -12.22 -34.99
CA GLY A 406 -5.80 -12.14 -35.06
C GLY A 406 -6.33 -10.75 -34.77
N VAL A 407 -6.88 -10.09 -35.78
CA VAL A 407 -7.55 -8.79 -35.68
C VAL A 407 -8.93 -9.00 -35.07
N HIS A 408 -9.22 -8.43 -33.89
CA HIS A 408 -10.55 -8.51 -33.29
C HIS A 408 -11.55 -7.60 -34.02
N LYS A 409 -12.64 -8.19 -34.53
CA LYS A 409 -13.83 -7.46 -35.01
C LYS A 409 -14.81 -7.27 -33.85
N ALA A 410 -15.28 -6.03 -33.65
CA ALA A 410 -16.36 -5.75 -32.71
C ALA A 410 -17.67 -6.45 -33.14
N PRO A 411 -18.52 -6.92 -32.19
CA PRO A 411 -19.80 -7.53 -32.53
C PRO A 411 -20.76 -6.49 -33.12
N LYS A 412 -21.61 -6.94 -34.06
CA LYS A 412 -22.59 -6.10 -34.79
C LYS A 412 -23.63 -5.46 -33.86
N ALA A 413 -24.11 -4.28 -34.26
CA ALA A 413 -24.94 -3.35 -33.49
C ALA A 413 -26.28 -3.91 -32.93
N GLU A 414 -26.76 -5.07 -33.41
CA GLU A 414 -28.01 -5.70 -32.95
C GLU A 414 -28.00 -6.14 -31.47
N SER A 415 -26.82 -6.19 -30.84
CA SER A 415 -26.68 -6.51 -29.41
C SER A 415 -27.12 -5.37 -28.47
N ILE A 416 -27.22 -4.10 -28.89
CA ILE A 416 -27.49 -2.96 -27.97
C ILE A 416 -28.92 -2.99 -27.38
N VAL A 417 -29.93 -3.32 -28.20
CA VAL A 417 -31.34 -3.31 -27.77
C VAL A 417 -31.64 -4.51 -26.87
N LYS A 418 -31.07 -5.68 -27.19
CA LYS A 418 -31.15 -6.90 -26.36
C LYS A 418 -30.42 -6.73 -25.02
N ARG A 419 -29.27 -6.04 -25.02
CA ARG A 419 -28.52 -5.62 -23.82
C ARG A 419 -29.35 -4.73 -22.88
N GLY A 420 -30.14 -3.81 -23.42
CA GLY A 420 -31.03 -2.97 -22.62
C GLY A 420 -32.16 -3.76 -21.96
N PHE A 421 -32.69 -4.76 -22.67
CA PHE A 421 -33.82 -5.57 -22.20
C PHE A 421 -33.41 -6.64 -21.18
N ASP A 422 -32.26 -7.29 -21.36
CA ASP A 422 -31.73 -8.28 -20.42
C ASP A 422 -31.22 -7.65 -19.12
N TRP A 423 -30.65 -6.44 -19.21
CA TRP A 423 -30.34 -5.59 -18.05
C TRP A 423 -31.59 -5.24 -17.26
N PHE A 424 -32.67 -4.83 -17.93
CA PHE A 424 -33.95 -4.50 -17.30
C PHE A 424 -34.56 -5.73 -16.61
N ARG A 425 -34.48 -6.91 -17.23
CA ARG A 425 -34.97 -8.17 -16.65
C ARG A 425 -34.20 -8.60 -15.39
N SER A 426 -32.89 -8.31 -15.33
CA SER A 426 -32.05 -8.53 -14.14
C SER A 426 -32.38 -7.59 -12.98
N LEU A 427 -32.92 -6.40 -13.28
CA LEU A 427 -33.34 -5.41 -12.29
C LEU A 427 -34.60 -5.86 -11.51
N VAL A 428 -35.39 -6.77 -12.08
CA VAL A 428 -36.72 -7.16 -11.57
C VAL A 428 -36.68 -8.46 -10.73
N ASN A 429 -35.63 -9.27 -10.82
CA ASN A 429 -35.49 -10.49 -10.00
C ASN A 429 -34.88 -10.21 -8.61
N TRP A 430 -35.77 -9.88 -7.67
CA TRP A 430 -35.56 -9.24 -6.36
C TRP A 430 -35.02 -10.11 -5.19
N ARG A 431 -34.52 -11.34 -5.36
CA ARG A 431 -34.10 -12.16 -4.18
C ARG A 431 -32.89 -13.04 -4.42
N SER A 432 -31.67 -12.48 -4.34
CA SER A 432 -30.42 -13.18 -3.95
C SER A 432 -29.28 -12.16 -3.83
N THR A 433 -28.27 -12.48 -3.02
CA THR A 433 -26.97 -11.81 -2.92
C THR A 433 -26.45 -11.22 -4.25
N PRO A 434 -25.83 -10.02 -4.24
CA PRO A 434 -25.41 -9.35 -5.47
C PRO A 434 -24.37 -10.19 -6.23
N ARG A 435 -24.82 -10.89 -7.29
CA ARG A 435 -23.94 -11.54 -8.26
C ARG A 435 -23.37 -10.48 -9.19
N ILE A 436 -22.09 -10.17 -9.03
CA ILE A 436 -21.38 -9.21 -9.88
C ILE A 436 -21.11 -9.88 -11.22
N ARG A 437 -21.82 -9.47 -12.28
CA ARG A 437 -21.46 -9.88 -13.65
C ARG A 437 -20.32 -8.98 -14.14
N PHE A 438 -19.12 -9.53 -14.24
CA PHE A 438 -18.03 -8.87 -14.96
C PHE A 438 -18.11 -9.13 -16.47
N THR A 439 -18.92 -10.09 -16.94
CA THR A 439 -19.08 -10.47 -18.35
C THR A 439 -20.38 -9.94 -18.96
N ASP A 440 -20.30 -9.37 -20.16
CA ASP A 440 -21.47 -8.93 -20.95
C ASP A 440 -21.82 -9.95 -22.07
N SER A 441 -21.07 -11.06 -22.20
CA SER A 441 -21.31 -12.13 -23.18
C SER A 441 -20.74 -13.47 -22.68
N PRO A 442 -21.35 -14.63 -23.01
CA PRO A 442 -20.92 -15.96 -22.55
C PRO A 442 -19.69 -16.55 -23.27
N ASP A 443 -19.17 -15.89 -24.31
CA ASP A 443 -18.03 -16.38 -25.09
C ASP A 443 -16.74 -15.70 -24.59
N LEU A 444 -16.06 -16.35 -23.65
CA LEU A 444 -14.91 -15.86 -22.88
C LEU A 444 -13.55 -16.00 -23.61
N GLU A 445 -13.52 -16.37 -24.89
CA GLU A 445 -12.25 -16.72 -25.56
C GLU A 445 -11.37 -15.49 -25.87
N ASP A 446 -11.94 -14.29 -26.03
CA ASP A 446 -11.25 -13.09 -26.50
C ASP A 446 -11.18 -11.90 -25.50
N GLU A 447 -11.59 -12.05 -24.22
CA GLU A 447 -11.60 -10.92 -23.27
C GLU A 447 -10.22 -10.61 -22.64
N PRO A 448 -9.82 -9.32 -22.51
CA PRO A 448 -8.60 -8.95 -21.80
C PRO A 448 -8.73 -9.26 -20.29
N THR A 449 -7.71 -9.90 -19.73
CA THR A 449 -7.59 -10.15 -18.30
C THR A 449 -6.67 -9.11 -17.66
N LEU A 450 -7.07 -8.56 -16.51
CA LEU A 450 -6.19 -7.69 -15.71
C LEU A 450 -5.49 -8.52 -14.64
N VAL A 451 -4.16 -8.39 -14.57
CA VAL A 451 -3.37 -8.98 -13.49
C VAL A 451 -2.91 -7.88 -12.56
N LEU A 452 -3.29 -8.00 -11.29
CA LEU A 452 -2.94 -7.04 -10.25
C LEU A 452 -1.75 -7.56 -9.45
N LEU A 453 -0.71 -6.74 -9.33
CA LEU A 453 0.56 -7.06 -8.66
C LEU A 453 0.75 -6.22 -7.39
N ASP A 454 1.71 -6.60 -6.56
CA ASP A 454 2.15 -5.84 -5.37
C ASP A 454 1.03 -5.48 -4.40
N THR A 455 0.48 -6.50 -3.72
CA THR A 455 -0.52 -6.30 -2.67
C THR A 455 0.12 -5.99 -1.32
N GLY A 456 1.33 -5.42 -1.30
CA GLY A 456 2.07 -5.09 -0.08
C GLY A 456 1.36 -4.06 0.81
N ILE A 457 0.43 -3.31 0.23
CA ILE A 457 -0.53 -2.47 0.94
C ILE A 457 -1.94 -3.01 0.65
N ALA A 458 -2.50 -3.75 1.60
CA ALA A 458 -3.89 -4.15 1.60
C ALA A 458 -4.57 -3.67 2.89
N ILE A 459 -5.79 -3.14 2.74
CA ILE A 459 -6.50 -2.39 3.79
C ILE A 459 -7.92 -2.91 3.92
N SER A 460 -8.36 -3.10 5.15
CA SER A 460 -9.76 -3.32 5.52
C SER A 460 -10.25 -2.17 6.40
N GLU A 461 -11.51 -1.78 6.24
CA GLU A 461 -12.16 -0.81 7.13
C GLU A 461 -12.93 -1.49 8.25
N THR A 462 -13.15 -0.77 9.36
CA THR A 462 -14.12 -1.21 10.37
C THR A 462 -15.54 -1.15 9.79
N PRO A 463 -16.49 -1.98 10.26
CA PRO A 463 -17.87 -1.93 9.78
C PRO A 463 -18.50 -0.52 9.87
N LYS A 464 -18.17 0.23 10.92
CA LYS A 464 -18.61 1.61 11.11
C LYS A 464 -18.02 2.56 10.06
N ASN A 465 -16.71 2.48 9.82
CA ASN A 465 -16.06 3.33 8.82
C ASN A 465 -16.52 2.99 7.40
N LEU A 466 -16.68 1.70 7.09
CA LEU A 466 -17.22 1.25 5.81
C LEU A 466 -18.65 1.77 5.59
N HIS A 467 -19.49 1.75 6.64
CA HIS A 467 -20.82 2.36 6.58
C HIS A 467 -20.74 3.87 6.31
N ASN A 468 -19.85 4.58 7.01
CA ASN A 468 -19.66 6.02 6.78
C ASN A 468 -19.15 6.33 5.37
N LEU A 469 -18.23 5.51 4.84
CA LEU A 469 -17.74 5.61 3.46
C LEU A 469 -18.88 5.39 2.46
N LYS A 470 -19.69 4.35 2.64
CA LYS A 470 -20.89 4.09 1.80
C LYS A 470 -21.87 5.26 1.85
N SER A 471 -22.14 5.78 3.05
CA SER A 471 -23.02 6.94 3.25
C SER A 471 -22.46 8.19 2.58
N LEU A 472 -21.15 8.41 2.63
CA LEU A 472 -20.49 9.54 1.96
C LEU A 472 -20.64 9.45 0.44
N PHE A 473 -20.33 8.29 -0.15
CA PHE A 473 -20.51 8.07 -1.58
C PHE A 473 -21.99 8.23 -2.00
N ARG A 474 -22.93 7.73 -1.19
CA ARG A 474 -24.36 7.90 -1.42
C ARG A 474 -24.76 9.37 -1.37
N SER A 475 -24.34 10.12 -0.35
CA SER A 475 -24.65 11.55 -0.22
C SER A 475 -24.12 12.38 -1.39
N VAL A 476 -22.94 12.02 -1.95
CA VAL A 476 -22.44 12.64 -3.19
C VAL A 476 -23.36 12.34 -4.37
N VAL A 477 -23.80 11.09 -4.55
CA VAL A 477 -24.70 10.68 -5.64
C VAL A 477 -26.08 11.35 -5.50
N GLU A 478 -26.60 11.45 -4.29
CA GLU A 478 -27.91 12.01 -3.95
C GLU A 478 -27.94 13.54 -3.82
N LYS A 479 -26.82 14.22 -4.10
CA LYS A 479 -26.67 15.69 -4.05
C LYS A 479 -26.79 16.29 -2.65
N ARG A 480 -26.55 15.52 -1.60
CA ARG A 480 -26.59 16.00 -0.22
C ARG A 480 -25.22 16.52 0.21
N GLY A 481 -24.77 17.60 -0.43
CA GLY A 481 -23.41 18.11 -0.24
C GLY A 481 -23.12 18.57 1.21
N TYR A 482 -24.11 19.12 1.90
CA TYR A 482 -23.99 19.44 3.32
C TYR A 482 -23.76 18.19 4.20
N ASP A 483 -24.48 17.09 3.91
CA ASP A 483 -24.30 15.81 4.60
C ASP A 483 -22.91 15.22 4.36
N VAL A 484 -22.33 15.42 3.16
CA VAL A 484 -20.94 15.02 2.87
C VAL A 484 -19.97 15.74 3.81
N GLY A 485 -20.12 17.05 3.99
CA GLY A 485 -19.33 17.82 4.94
C GLY A 485 -19.46 17.27 6.37
N LYS A 486 -20.68 17.01 6.82
CA LYS A 486 -20.93 16.43 8.15
C LYS A 486 -20.29 15.06 8.32
N LEU A 487 -20.38 14.19 7.32
CA LEU A 487 -19.77 12.85 7.35
C LEU A 487 -18.24 12.92 7.38
N LEU A 488 -17.61 13.85 6.65
CA LEU A 488 -16.16 14.05 6.69
C LEU A 488 -15.68 14.47 8.09
N LEU A 489 -16.43 15.33 8.78
CA LEU A 489 -16.10 15.74 10.15
C LEU A 489 -16.12 14.57 11.14
N THR A 490 -16.91 13.52 10.86
CA THR A 490 -17.03 12.33 11.71
C THR A 490 -15.99 11.24 11.44
N GLN A 491 -15.10 11.42 10.44
CA GLN A 491 -14.08 10.42 10.09
C GLN A 491 -12.94 10.32 11.12
N SER A 492 -12.56 11.43 11.75
CA SER A 492 -11.60 11.41 12.88
C SER A 492 -12.32 11.69 14.20
N PRO A 493 -12.01 10.94 15.28
CA PRO A 493 -12.49 11.26 16.62
C PRO A 493 -11.84 12.53 17.20
N PHE A 494 -10.75 13.03 16.62
CA PHE A 494 -9.98 14.20 17.10
C PHE A 494 -10.08 15.39 16.14
N GLN A 495 -11.30 15.87 15.90
CA GLN A 495 -11.52 16.95 14.93
C GLN A 495 -10.94 18.30 15.40
N GLN A 496 -10.22 18.99 14.51
CA GLN A 496 -9.60 20.31 14.77
C GLN A 496 -10.25 21.45 13.96
N CYS A 497 -11.30 21.15 13.20
CA CYS A 497 -12.03 22.12 12.40
C CYS A 497 -12.60 23.26 13.26
N LYS A 498 -12.15 24.50 13.00
CA LYS A 498 -12.58 25.69 13.74
C LYS A 498 -13.99 26.17 13.36
N ASP A 499 -14.37 26.00 12.10
CA ASP A 499 -15.67 26.45 11.57
C ASP A 499 -16.33 25.33 10.75
N PRO A 500 -16.99 24.37 11.44
CA PRO A 500 -17.67 23.24 10.81
C PRO A 500 -18.77 23.66 9.84
N GLU A 501 -19.50 24.74 10.14
CA GLU A 501 -20.61 25.21 9.29
C GLU A 501 -20.11 25.75 7.96
N ARG A 502 -19.07 26.61 7.99
CA ARG A 502 -18.46 27.10 6.76
C ARG A 502 -17.86 25.96 5.95
N PHE A 503 -17.21 25.00 6.61
CA PHE A 503 -16.70 23.80 5.95
C PHE A 503 -17.82 23.05 5.21
N CYS A 504 -18.91 22.71 5.90
CA CYS A 504 -20.05 22.01 5.30
C CYS A 504 -20.67 22.78 4.13
N ARG A 505 -20.82 24.11 4.23
CA ARG A 505 -21.32 24.95 3.13
C ARG A 505 -20.37 25.00 1.93
N GLN A 506 -19.06 24.97 2.15
CA GLN A 506 -18.09 24.92 1.05
C GLN A 506 -18.13 23.56 0.33
N VAL A 507 -18.21 22.46 1.09
CA VAL A 507 -18.39 21.12 0.53
C VAL A 507 -19.71 21.03 -0.24
N GLU A 508 -20.79 21.62 0.28
CA GLU A 508 -22.07 21.68 -0.41
C GLU A 508 -21.97 22.40 -1.76
N LYS A 509 -21.36 23.58 -1.79
CA LYS A 509 -21.12 24.32 -3.04
C LYS A 509 -20.31 23.50 -4.04
N LEU A 510 -19.29 22.78 -3.58
CA LEU A 510 -18.47 21.91 -4.42
C LEU A 510 -19.29 20.77 -5.05
N VAL A 511 -20.10 20.06 -4.25
CA VAL A 511 -20.96 18.96 -4.73
C VAL A 511 -22.03 19.48 -5.70
N LEU A 512 -22.60 20.65 -5.44
CA LEU A 512 -23.57 21.30 -6.34
C LEU A 512 -22.91 21.73 -7.67
N LYS A 513 -21.73 22.34 -7.62
CA LYS A 513 -20.94 22.76 -8.80
C LYS A 513 -20.65 21.56 -9.70
N ALA A 514 -20.13 20.47 -9.13
CA ALA A 514 -19.76 19.27 -9.87
C ALA A 514 -20.94 18.65 -10.66
N ARG A 515 -22.18 18.94 -10.24
CA ARG A 515 -23.41 18.42 -10.85
C ARG A 515 -24.19 19.41 -11.71
N SER A 516 -23.78 20.68 -11.74
CA SER A 516 -24.33 21.70 -12.64
C SER A 516 -23.85 21.55 -14.08
N GLU A 517 -22.72 20.89 -14.29
CA GLU A 517 -22.29 20.40 -15.59
C GLU A 517 -23.27 19.34 -16.10
N LYS A 518 -23.77 19.49 -17.33
CA LYS A 518 -24.99 18.84 -17.84
C LYS A 518 -24.96 17.30 -17.93
N SER A 519 -23.93 16.61 -17.43
CA SER A 519 -23.90 15.16 -17.35
C SER A 519 -22.90 14.65 -16.30
N LEU A 520 -23.28 13.65 -15.49
CA LEU A 520 -22.33 12.92 -14.61
C LEU A 520 -21.15 12.31 -15.38
N ARG A 521 -21.32 12.14 -16.70
CA ARG A 521 -20.32 11.69 -17.68
C ARG A 521 -19.09 12.60 -17.75
N THR A 522 -19.23 13.91 -17.52
CA THR A 522 -18.11 14.88 -17.60
C THR A 522 -17.49 15.20 -16.24
N LEU A 523 -18.08 14.73 -15.14
CA LEU A 523 -17.63 15.07 -13.78
C LEU A 523 -16.31 14.35 -13.48
N ASN A 524 -15.21 15.08 -13.52
CA ASN A 524 -13.89 14.57 -13.13
C ASN A 524 -13.85 14.33 -11.59
N ILE A 525 -13.85 13.07 -11.18
CA ILE A 525 -13.92 12.69 -9.75
C ILE A 525 -12.59 13.02 -9.08
N SER A 526 -11.46 12.80 -9.75
CA SER A 526 -10.16 13.20 -9.25
C SER A 526 -10.04 14.71 -9.07
N ALA A 527 -10.68 15.52 -9.94
CA ALA A 527 -10.74 16.98 -9.76
C ALA A 527 -11.64 17.35 -8.56
N LEU A 528 -12.83 16.75 -8.47
CA LEU A 528 -13.75 16.94 -7.33
C LEU A 528 -13.08 16.60 -5.99
N LEU A 529 -12.44 15.43 -5.91
CA LEU A 529 -11.75 14.97 -4.71
C LEU A 529 -10.50 15.81 -4.39
N SER A 530 -9.81 16.34 -5.41
CA SER A 530 -8.70 17.29 -5.21
C SER A 530 -9.19 18.64 -4.66
N GLU A 531 -10.28 19.19 -5.19
CA GLU A 531 -10.93 20.39 -4.63
C GLU A 531 -11.41 20.10 -3.19
N MET A 532 -11.99 18.93 -2.94
CA MET A 532 -12.43 18.51 -1.60
C MET A 532 -11.25 18.44 -0.61
N PHE A 533 -10.11 17.83 -0.99
CA PHE A 533 -8.92 17.80 -0.15
C PHE A 533 -8.33 19.19 0.10
N THR A 534 -8.49 20.11 -0.84
CA THR A 534 -8.09 21.51 -0.66
C THR A 534 -8.95 22.18 0.42
N ILE A 535 -10.28 21.96 0.41
CA ILE A 535 -11.20 22.48 1.45
C ILE A 535 -10.89 21.83 2.81
N VAL A 536 -10.64 20.52 2.85
CA VAL A 536 -10.23 19.77 4.06
C VAL A 536 -8.95 20.38 4.65
N ALA A 537 -7.94 20.62 3.81
CA ALA A 537 -6.67 21.22 4.23
C ALA A 537 -6.86 22.67 4.74
N GLU A 538 -7.66 23.49 4.05
CA GLU A 538 -7.96 24.87 4.45
C GLU A 538 -8.64 24.94 5.82
N HIS A 539 -9.62 24.07 6.07
CA HIS A 539 -10.38 24.03 7.32
C HIS A 539 -9.72 23.16 8.39
N LYS A 540 -8.55 22.58 8.11
CA LYS A 540 -7.78 21.72 9.02
C LYS A 540 -8.63 20.55 9.53
N VAL A 541 -9.40 19.96 8.62
CA VAL A 541 -10.23 18.79 8.92
C VAL A 541 -9.34 17.57 8.96
N GLU A 542 -9.34 16.87 10.10
CA GLU A 542 -8.58 15.64 10.25
C GLU A 542 -9.37 14.44 9.68
N LEU A 543 -8.73 13.65 8.82
CA LEU A 543 -9.30 12.46 8.19
C LEU A 543 -8.51 11.20 8.58
N ASP A 544 -9.22 10.07 8.71
CA ASP A 544 -8.58 8.78 8.97
C ASP A 544 -7.67 8.33 7.80
N SER A 545 -6.54 7.71 8.14
CA SER A 545 -5.56 7.24 7.14
C SER A 545 -6.09 6.18 6.19
N ALA A 546 -6.99 5.34 6.68
CA ALA A 546 -7.59 4.26 5.90
C ALA A 546 -8.54 4.84 4.87
N PHE A 547 -9.39 5.77 5.32
CA PHE A 547 -10.28 6.54 4.48
C PHE A 547 -9.52 7.30 3.39
N THR A 548 -8.47 8.05 3.76
CA THR A 548 -7.68 8.82 2.77
C THR A 548 -6.98 7.91 1.76
N THR A 549 -6.48 6.74 2.19
CA THR A 549 -5.85 5.79 1.27
C THR A 549 -6.85 5.23 0.25
N VAL A 550 -8.06 4.86 0.69
CA VAL A 550 -9.13 4.40 -0.20
C VAL A 550 -9.51 5.49 -1.22
N ILE A 551 -9.67 6.74 -0.77
CA ILE A 551 -9.99 7.87 -1.65
C ILE A 551 -8.86 8.11 -2.67
N LEU A 552 -7.59 8.01 -2.26
CA LEU A 552 -6.45 8.14 -3.17
C LEU A 552 -6.42 7.01 -4.21
N SER A 553 -6.67 5.76 -3.84
CA SER A 553 -6.78 4.65 -4.78
C SER A 553 -7.89 4.89 -5.81
N VAL A 554 -9.03 5.44 -5.37
CA VAL A 554 -10.14 5.83 -6.26
C VAL A 554 -9.72 6.92 -7.24
N MET A 555 -9.05 7.98 -6.77
CA MET A 555 -8.57 9.07 -7.63
C MET A 555 -7.58 8.60 -8.70
N VAL A 556 -6.61 7.78 -8.31
CA VAL A 556 -5.57 7.28 -9.23
C VAL A 556 -6.18 6.40 -10.30
N LEU A 557 -7.04 5.46 -9.90
CA LEU A 557 -7.64 4.53 -10.86
C LEU A 557 -8.67 5.19 -11.75
N GLU A 558 -9.44 6.16 -11.25
CA GLU A 558 -10.38 6.91 -12.06
C GLU A 558 -9.67 7.78 -13.09
N GLY A 559 -8.67 8.57 -12.66
CA GLY A 559 -7.89 9.41 -13.58
C GLY A 559 -7.21 8.57 -14.67
N PHE A 560 -6.69 7.40 -14.30
CA PHE A 560 -6.15 6.46 -15.27
C PHE A 560 -7.24 5.83 -16.16
N GLY A 561 -8.38 5.42 -15.59
CA GLY A 561 -9.51 4.87 -16.34
C GLY A 561 -10.03 5.85 -17.40
N ARG A 562 -10.09 7.16 -17.08
CA ARG A 562 -10.45 8.21 -18.04
C ARG A 562 -9.43 8.47 -19.12
N SER A 563 -8.14 8.21 -18.85
CA SER A 563 -7.12 8.25 -19.90
C SER A 563 -7.28 7.12 -20.94
N LEU A 564 -7.96 6.03 -20.57
CA LEU A 564 -8.32 4.94 -21.48
C LEU A 564 -9.71 5.14 -22.12
N ASP A 565 -10.69 5.56 -21.33
CA ASP A 565 -12.06 5.85 -21.77
C ASP A 565 -12.53 7.19 -21.18
N PRO A 566 -12.47 8.29 -21.95
CA PRO A 566 -12.89 9.61 -21.48
C PRO A 566 -14.34 9.65 -20.98
N ASP A 567 -15.18 8.72 -21.44
CA ASP A 567 -16.59 8.59 -21.08
C ASP A 567 -16.84 7.72 -19.83
N LEU A 568 -15.79 7.23 -19.17
CA LEU A 568 -15.92 6.42 -17.96
C LEU A 568 -16.58 7.23 -16.84
N ASP A 569 -17.72 6.72 -16.36
CA ASP A 569 -18.45 7.27 -15.21
C ASP A 569 -18.39 6.27 -14.04
N LEU A 570 -17.51 6.55 -13.07
CA LEU A 570 -17.36 5.70 -11.89
C LEU A 570 -18.60 5.72 -10.98
N PHE A 571 -19.37 6.82 -10.93
CA PHE A 571 -20.61 6.86 -10.14
C PHE A 571 -21.67 5.96 -10.76
N GLN A 572 -21.77 5.94 -12.10
CA GLN A 572 -22.64 5.00 -12.80
C GLN A 572 -22.22 3.55 -12.50
N CYS A 573 -20.92 3.25 -12.51
CA CYS A 573 -20.40 1.94 -12.12
C CYS A 573 -20.65 1.60 -10.64
N ALA A 574 -20.64 2.59 -9.75
CA ALA A 574 -20.85 2.43 -8.31
C ALA A 574 -22.33 2.22 -7.94
N ARG A 575 -23.27 2.68 -8.79
CA ARG A 575 -24.71 2.65 -8.51
C ARG A 575 -25.24 1.29 -8.03
N PRO A 576 -24.90 0.14 -8.65
CA PRO A 576 -25.35 -1.17 -8.16
C PRO A 576 -24.83 -1.51 -6.76
N TYR A 577 -23.62 -1.07 -6.42
CA TYR A 577 -22.99 -1.32 -5.12
C TYR A 577 -23.56 -0.43 -3.99
N LEU A 578 -24.03 0.77 -4.35
CA LEU A 578 -24.55 1.75 -3.40
C LEU A 578 -26.06 1.63 -3.16
N LEU A 579 -26.82 1.21 -4.18
CA LEU A 579 -28.29 1.13 -4.15
C LEU A 579 -28.84 -0.25 -3.76
N ASN A 580 -28.07 -1.34 -3.89
CA ASN A 580 -28.49 -2.69 -3.47
C ASN A 580 -28.31 -2.95 -1.97
N VAL A 581 -28.28 -1.92 -1.13
CA VAL A 581 -28.15 -2.04 0.33
C VAL A 581 -29.51 -1.87 1.03
N PHE A 582 -30.61 -2.12 0.33
CA PHE A 582 -31.91 -2.32 0.97
C PHE A 582 -32.06 -3.79 1.35
N VAL A 583 -31.71 -4.07 2.61
CA VAL A 583 -32.39 -4.90 3.64
C VAL A 583 -31.33 -5.38 4.63
#